data_AF-A0A7C7ECS7-F1
#
_entry.id   AF-A0A7C7ECS7-F1
#
_cell.length_a   1.000
_cell.length_b   1.000
_cell.length_c   1.000
_cell.angle_alpha   90.00
_cell.angle_beta   90.00
_cell.angle_gamma   90.00
#
_symmetry.space_group_name_H-M   'P 1'
#
loop_
_entity.id
_entity.type
_entity.pdbx_description
1 polymer ?
#
loop_
_entity_poly.entity_id
_entity_poly.type
_entity_poly.pdbx_seq_one_letter_code
_entity_poly.pdbx_strand_id
1 'polypeptide(L)'
;MKQERVSIGGHKLRLYSLNTVIVGSGAASLNAADRLYSFGQKDIAIVTEGWNMGTSRNTGSDKQTYYKLTLSGGAPDSVMDMAKTLFDGG
;
A
#
# COMPACT_ATOMS: atom_id res chain seq x y z
N MET A 1 -3.24 -18.58 -7.24
CA MET A 1 -2.00 -18.27 -7.98
C MET A 1 -1.76 -19.37 -8.99
N LYS A 2 -1.66 -19.02 -10.28
CA LYS A 2 -1.30 -19.96 -11.35
C LYS A 2 0.20 -19.86 -11.62
N GLN A 3 0.88 -20.99 -11.77
CA GLN A 3 2.31 -21.04 -12.08
C GLN A 3 2.54 -21.72 -13.43
N GLU A 4 3.36 -21.09 -14.26
CA GLU A 4 3.72 -21.57 -15.60
C GLU A 4 5.22 -21.38 -15.86
N ARG A 5 5.69 -21.93 -16.97
CA ARG A 5 7.02 -21.65 -17.52
C ARG A 5 6.87 -21.02 -18.90
N VAL A 6 7.51 -19.88 -19.10
CA VAL A 6 7.53 -19.18 -20.39
C VAL A 6 8.96 -19.07 -20.89
N SER A 7 9.12 -19.05 -22.22
CA SER A 7 10.42 -18.87 -22.87
C SER A 7 10.49 -17.46 -23.46
N ILE A 8 11.36 -16.61 -22.92
CA ILE A 8 11.54 -15.22 -23.37
C ILE A 8 13.03 -15.02 -23.64
N GLY A 9 13.39 -14.63 -24.88
CA GLY A 9 14.79 -14.38 -25.26
C GLY A 9 15.72 -15.60 -25.06
N GLY A 10 15.21 -16.82 -25.21
CA GLY A 10 15.98 -18.05 -24.95
C GLY A 10 16.08 -18.46 -23.48
N HIS A 11 15.57 -17.65 -22.55
CA HIS A 11 15.53 -17.98 -21.12
C HIS A 11 14.20 -18.61 -20.72
N LYS A 12 14.24 -19.70 -19.95
CA LYS A 12 13.06 -20.32 -19.33
C LYS A 12 12.78 -19.68 -17.97
N LEU A 13 11.71 -18.89 -17.89
CA LEU A 13 11.32 -18.15 -16.69
C LEU A 13 10.09 -18.80 -16.03
N ARG A 14 10.00 -18.69 -14.70
CA ARG A 14 8.78 -19.00 -13.95
C ARG A 14 7.85 -17.80 -14.03
N LEU A 15 6.63 -18.02 -14.53
CA LEU A 15 5.57 -17.03 -14.57
C LEU A 15 4.59 -17.34 -13.44
N TYR A 16 4.30 -16.34 -12.62
CA TYR A 16 3.23 -16.39 -11.62
C TYR A 16 2.14 -15.42 -12.03
N SER A 17 0.92 -15.93 -12.20
CA SER A 17 -0.26 -15.12 -12.49
C SER A 17 -1.17 -15.10 -11.27
N LEU A 18 -1.52 -13.89 -10.84
CA LEU A 18 -2.32 -13.61 -9.66
C LEU A 18 -3.35 -12.55 -10.00
N ASN A 19 -4.44 -12.49 -9.23
CA ASN A 19 -5.39 -11.39 -9.33
C ASN A 19 -4.80 -10.05 -8.88
N THR A 20 -4.03 -10.03 -7.77
CA THR A 20 -3.45 -8.78 -7.25
C THR A 20 -2.00 -8.99 -6.76
N VAL A 21 -1.12 -8.07 -7.14
CA VAL A 21 0.26 -8.00 -6.61
C VAL A 21 0.42 -6.69 -5.85
N ILE A 22 0.90 -6.78 -4.62
CA ILE A 22 1.12 -5.67 -3.71
C ILE A 22 2.62 -5.47 -3.59
N VAL A 23 3.11 -4.26 -3.89
CA VAL A 23 4.55 -3.96 -3.84
C VAL A 23 4.89 -3.28 -2.52
N GLY A 24 5.94 -3.78 -1.86
CA GLY A 24 6.40 -3.32 -0.55
C GLY A 24 5.74 -4.04 0.63
N SER A 25 6.44 -4.08 1.76
CA SER A 25 6.00 -4.66 3.05
C SER A 25 5.80 -3.59 4.12
N GLY A 26 5.49 -2.35 3.71
CA GLY A 26 5.16 -1.25 4.62
C GLY A 26 3.74 -1.37 5.20
N ALA A 27 3.40 -0.50 6.15
CA ALA A 27 2.11 -0.57 6.85
C ALA A 27 0.90 -0.46 5.90
N ALA A 28 0.99 0.39 4.88
CA ALA A 28 -0.07 0.52 3.86
C ALA A 28 -0.26 -0.76 3.05
N SER A 29 0.84 -1.36 2.55
CA SER A 29 0.81 -2.60 1.78
C SER A 29 0.26 -3.78 2.59
N LEU A 30 0.65 -3.90 3.87
CA LEU A 30 0.16 -4.94 4.75
C LEU A 30 -1.33 -4.77 5.08
N ASN A 31 -1.79 -3.54 5.29
CA ASN A 31 -3.22 -3.25 5.47
C ASN A 31 -4.00 -3.57 4.18
N ALA A 32 -3.48 -3.19 3.00
CA ALA A 32 -4.11 -3.53 1.72
C ALA A 32 -4.24 -5.05 1.55
N ALA A 33 -3.20 -5.82 1.88
CA ALA A 33 -3.24 -7.28 1.83
C ALA A 33 -4.28 -7.87 2.78
N ASP A 34 -4.32 -7.38 4.02
CA ASP A 34 -5.30 -7.79 5.03
C ASP A 34 -6.74 -7.50 4.59
N ARG A 35 -6.98 -6.32 4.02
CA ARG A 35 -8.30 -5.93 3.49
C ARG A 35 -8.73 -6.78 2.30
N LEU A 36 -7.86 -7.00 1.33
CA LEU A 36 -8.14 -7.86 0.18
C LEU A 36 -8.52 -9.27 0.65
N TYR A 37 -7.71 -9.83 1.56
CA TYR A 37 -7.98 -11.15 2.12
C TYR A 37 -9.32 -11.21 2.86
N SER A 38 -9.60 -10.21 3.71
CA SER A 38 -10.84 -10.10 4.47
C SER A 38 -12.07 -9.93 3.57
N PHE A 39 -11.93 -9.29 2.42
CA PHE A 39 -12.99 -9.14 1.42
C PHE A 39 -13.10 -10.35 0.47
N GLY A 40 -12.37 -11.42 0.73
CA GLY A 40 -12.48 -12.68 0.00
C GLY A 40 -11.52 -12.84 -1.18
N GLN A 41 -10.76 -11.79 -1.53
CA GLN A 41 -9.69 -11.92 -2.53
C GLN A 41 -8.42 -12.49 -1.88
N LYS A 42 -8.22 -13.80 -2.07
CA LYS A 42 -7.09 -14.54 -1.51
C LYS A 42 -5.97 -14.81 -2.51
N ASP A 43 -6.20 -14.57 -3.80
CA ASP A 43 -5.20 -14.71 -4.86
C ASP A 43 -4.31 -13.47 -4.96
N ILE A 44 -3.53 -13.25 -3.90
CA ILE A 44 -2.68 -12.08 -3.71
C ILE A 44 -1.23 -12.48 -3.45
N ALA A 45 -0.29 -11.61 -3.82
CA ALA A 45 1.12 -11.75 -3.45
C ALA A 45 1.70 -10.40 -3.01
N ILE A 46 2.60 -10.43 -2.03
CA ILE A 46 3.41 -9.27 -1.63
C ILE A 46 4.81 -9.47 -2.20
N VAL A 47 5.29 -8.48 -2.96
CA VAL A 47 6.66 -8.42 -3.47
C VAL A 47 7.41 -7.37 -2.66
N THR A 48 8.42 -7.79 -1.92
CA THR A 48 9.23 -6.92 -1.07
C THR A 48 10.69 -7.33 -1.11
N GLU A 49 11.58 -6.37 -0.92
CA GLU A 49 13.01 -6.60 -0.66
C GLU A 49 13.24 -7.33 0.67
N GLY A 50 12.33 -7.19 1.64
CA GLY A 50 12.39 -7.89 2.91
C GLY A 50 11.23 -7.55 3.85
N TRP A 51 10.78 -8.52 4.63
CA TRP A 51 9.67 -8.34 5.58
C TRP A 51 9.95 -7.27 6.65
N ASN A 52 11.22 -7.10 7.01
CA ASN A 52 11.64 -6.15 8.04
C ASN A 52 12.21 -4.84 7.47
N MET A 53 12.07 -4.57 6.18
CA MET A 53 12.69 -3.42 5.52
C MET A 53 11.77 -2.20 5.39
N GLY A 54 10.47 -2.34 5.69
CA GLY A 54 9.53 -1.23 5.57
C GLY A 54 9.88 -0.04 6.46
N THR A 55 9.95 1.16 5.87
CA THR A 55 10.16 2.44 6.58
C THR A 55 9.22 2.60 7.76
N SER A 56 7.94 2.26 7.59
CA SER A 56 6.93 2.32 8.67
C SER A 56 7.31 1.53 9.94
N ARG A 57 8.05 0.43 9.79
CA ARG A 57 8.56 -0.38 10.90
C ARG A 57 9.83 0.22 11.50
N ASN A 58 10.74 0.69 10.66
CA ASN A 58 12.12 1.00 11.06
C ASN A 58 12.33 2.44 11.51
N THR A 59 11.59 3.40 10.96
CA THR A 59 11.76 4.82 11.26
C THR A 59 10.57 5.40 12.00
N GLY A 60 9.63 4.54 12.41
CA GLY A 60 8.36 4.96 12.97
C GLY A 60 7.55 5.82 12.00
N SER A 61 6.42 6.29 12.50
CA SER A 61 5.61 7.30 11.84
C SER A 61 5.61 8.47 12.79
N ASP A 62 6.23 9.58 12.40
CA ASP A 62 6.06 10.86 13.11
C ASP A 62 4.62 11.33 12.87
N LYS A 63 3.67 10.72 13.59
CA LYS A 63 2.27 11.15 13.59
C LYS A 63 2.14 12.24 14.65
N GLN A 64 2.65 13.43 14.35
CA GLN A 64 2.14 14.61 15.04
C GLN A 64 0.66 14.76 14.69
N THR A 65 -0.21 14.26 15.57
CA THR A 65 -1.66 14.36 15.42
C THR A 65 -2.17 15.56 16.21
N TYR A 66 -1.47 16.69 16.11
CA TYR A 66 -1.88 17.93 16.76
C TYR A 66 -2.33 18.95 15.72
N TYR A 67 -3.52 18.74 15.16
CA TYR A 67 -4.21 19.79 14.41
C TYR A 67 -4.78 20.79 15.40
N LYS A 68 -4.04 21.87 15.69
CA LYS A 68 -4.61 23.00 16.42
C LYS A 68 -5.56 23.74 15.48
N LEU A 69 -6.87 23.48 15.59
CA LEU A 69 -7.92 24.08 14.75
C LEU A 69 -7.84 25.61 14.65
N THR A 70 -7.30 26.30 15.66
CA THR A 70 -7.10 27.76 15.60
C THR A 70 -6.04 28.23 14.61
N LEU A 71 -5.26 27.31 14.02
CA LEU A 71 -4.23 27.58 13.00
C LEU A 71 -4.66 27.16 11.59
N SER A 72 -5.86 26.58 11.42
CA SER A 72 -6.40 26.23 10.09
C SER A 72 -6.99 27.45 9.38
N GLY A 73 -6.16 28.48 9.16
CA GLY A 73 -6.44 29.48 8.13
C GLY A 73 -6.39 28.85 6.74
N GLY A 74 -6.79 29.59 5.71
CA GLY A 74 -6.87 29.15 4.30
C GLY A 74 -5.53 28.84 3.62
N ALA A 75 -4.61 28.17 4.33
CA ALA A 75 -3.36 27.65 3.83
C ALA A 75 -3.58 26.26 3.20
N PRO A 76 -2.74 25.87 2.22
CA PRO A 76 -2.68 24.51 1.71
C PRO A 76 -2.47 23.50 2.85
N ASP A 77 -3.09 22.33 2.75
CA ASP A 77 -3.15 21.29 3.81
C ASP A 77 -4.07 21.66 5.00
N SER A 78 -5.13 22.43 4.74
CA SER A 78 -6.17 22.69 5.73
C SER A 78 -6.97 21.42 6.03
N VAL A 79 -7.43 21.29 7.28
CA VAL A 79 -8.32 20.19 7.71
C VAL A 79 -9.57 20.12 6.83
N MET A 80 -10.04 21.27 6.34
CA MET A 80 -11.24 21.35 5.52
C MET A 80 -11.01 20.82 4.10
N ASP A 81 -9.86 21.12 3.50
CA ASP A 81 -9.49 20.59 2.18
C ASP A 81 -9.25 19.08 2.24
N MET A 82 -8.55 18.59 3.28
CA MET A 82 -8.40 17.15 3.51
C MET A 82 -9.75 16.44 3.66
N ALA A 83 -10.67 17.02 4.44
CA ALA A 83 -12.02 16.47 4.59
C ALA A 83 -12.75 16.44 3.24
N LYS A 84 -12.67 17.52 2.45
CA LYS A 84 -13.29 17.58 1.14
C LYS A 84 -12.73 16.52 0.18
N THR A 85 -11.40 16.41 0.05
CA THR A 85 -10.76 15.39 -0.80
C THR A 85 -11.18 13.98 -0.39
N LEU A 86 -11.25 13.69 0.92
CA LEU A 86 -11.72 12.39 1.39
C LEU A 86 -13.18 12.12 0.99
N PHE A 87 -14.06 13.11 1.12
CA PHE A 87 -15.46 12.99 0.70
C PHE A 87 -15.62 12.89 -0.83
N ASP A 88 -14.70 13.48 -1.59
CA ASP A 88 -14.66 13.41 -3.05
C ASP A 88 -14.07 12.08 -3.58
N GLY A 89 -13.61 11.19 -2.69
CA GLY A 89 -13.17 9.84 -3.03
C GLY A 89 -11.67 9.57 -2.87
N GLY A 90 -10.90 10.54 -2.38
CA GLY A 90 -9.46 10.41 -2.17
C GLY A 90 -8.62 10.84 -3.36
#